data_AF-A0A9X1ZI28-F1
#
_entry.id   AF-A0A9X1ZI28-F1
#
_cell.length_a   1.000
_cell.length_b   1.000
_cell.length_c   1.000
_cell.angle_alpha   90.00
_cell.angle_beta   90.00
_cell.angle_gamma   90.00
#
_symmetry.space_group_name_H-M   'P 1'
#
loop_
_entity.id
_entity.type
_entity.pdbx_description
1 polymer ?
#
loop_
_entity_poly.entity_id
_entity_poly.type
_entity_poly.pdbx_seq_one_letter_code
_entity_poly.pdbx_strand_id
1 'polypeptide(L)'
;MKTKPSSLAVVLASSLLLGTASFSSIAGNGNGNGNSEQPFPGANGQPFQALQNQIDILSADLATAVAFLQGQIDELVSSQADQDTLILALQTALGALEARVETNESDIEALTLWNNMQDQLIDNMSARIDGLEERISDNEDDIAAIILSDQTMQQMIQVIQRNISIINRRISSNDSDIASLQSRVSYLNSQISRLYVQLRAKQNRISSYCGVGSSIRVIYPNGSVLCEVDTVSAGVGRLSPRLEVRSVSMPSSIFTVTNRSVTATCPSGYQLSGGGYTVANGGLGAGMVRQNRPRGNSWYIWAQADSTFSSRNLYAYAVCLRVI
;
A
#
# COMPACT_ATOMS: atom_id res chain seq x y z
N MET A 1 53.28 23.08 16.33
CA MET A 1 54.47 23.71 15.71
C MET A 1 54.42 25.21 15.96
N LYS A 2 55.18 25.71 16.93
CA LYS A 2 55.77 27.06 16.92
C LYS A 2 56.99 27.01 17.84
N THR A 3 58.11 27.38 17.25
CA THR A 3 59.48 27.25 17.74
C THR A 3 59.90 28.50 18.52
N LYS A 4 60.66 28.28 19.61
CA LYS A 4 61.74 29.07 20.27
C LYS A 4 62.05 30.50 19.79
N PRO A 5 62.54 31.41 20.67
CA PRO A 5 63.92 31.30 21.22
C PRO A 5 64.10 31.69 22.70
N SER A 6 64.79 30.86 23.48
CA SER A 6 66.08 31.14 24.15
C SER A 6 66.68 32.56 24.01
N SER A 7 66.82 33.25 25.14
CA SER A 7 67.71 34.39 25.30
C SER A 7 68.64 34.16 26.51
N LEU A 8 69.87 33.82 26.16
CA LEU A 8 71.07 33.87 26.97
C LEU A 8 71.32 35.33 27.38
N ALA A 9 71.56 35.61 28.66
CA ALA A 9 72.12 36.89 29.11
C ALA A 9 73.35 36.61 29.98
N VAL A 10 74.52 36.79 29.36
CA VAL A 10 75.84 36.89 29.96
C VAL A 10 76.26 38.35 29.83
N VAL A 11 76.45 39.07 30.95
CA VAL A 11 77.17 40.38 31.08
C VAL A 11 77.57 40.49 32.57
N LEU A 12 78.82 40.15 32.93
CA LEU A 12 80.02 41.00 33.08
C LEU A 12 80.16 41.70 34.44
N ALA A 13 81.15 41.20 35.18
CA ALA A 13 82.23 41.90 35.86
C ALA A 13 81.96 43.16 36.71
N SER A 14 82.36 43.07 37.98
CA SER A 14 83.05 44.13 38.75
C SER A 14 83.76 43.44 39.94
N SER A 15 85.05 43.13 39.82
CA SER A 15 86.20 43.87 40.40
C SER A 15 86.20 43.88 41.95
N LEU A 16 87.07 43.09 42.58
CA LEU A 16 88.47 43.42 42.91
C LEU A 16 88.60 44.36 44.13
N LEU A 17 89.00 43.81 45.28
CA LEU A 17 89.85 44.49 46.27
C LEU A 17 90.53 43.43 47.15
N LEU A 18 91.68 42.94 46.67
CA LEU A 18 92.79 42.59 47.55
C LEU A 18 93.56 43.89 47.84
N GLY A 19 93.81 44.16 49.12
CA GLY A 19 94.79 45.13 49.63
C GLY A 19 95.23 44.64 51.02
N THR A 20 96.30 43.85 51.10
CA THR A 20 97.68 44.26 51.42
C THR A 20 97.89 44.90 52.78
N ALA A 21 98.47 44.09 53.67
CA ALA A 21 99.75 44.29 54.37
C ALA A 21 100.00 45.56 55.21
N SER A 22 100.38 45.26 56.46
CA SER A 22 101.36 45.94 57.32
C SER A 22 100.93 47.25 57.98
N PHE A 23 100.99 47.31 59.31
CA PHE A 23 102.11 47.94 60.03
C PHE A 23 101.88 47.93 61.56
N SER A 24 102.91 47.41 62.25
CA SER A 24 103.47 47.82 63.54
C SER A 24 102.60 47.96 64.81
N SER A 25 102.97 47.12 65.78
CA SER A 25 103.17 47.47 67.19
C SER A 25 103.45 48.95 67.45
N ILE A 26 102.78 49.54 68.46
CA ILE A 26 103.38 50.53 69.35
C ILE A 26 102.88 50.27 70.78
N ALA A 27 103.84 49.91 71.63
CA ALA A 27 103.75 50.02 73.07
C ALA A 27 103.62 51.49 73.44
N GLY A 28 102.52 51.85 74.09
CA GLY A 28 102.33 53.15 74.74
C GLY A 28 102.91 53.13 76.16
N ASN A 29 104.24 53.07 76.24
CA ASN A 29 104.99 53.38 77.45
C ASN A 29 105.02 54.91 77.62
N GLY A 30 104.15 55.44 78.49
CA GLY A 30 104.11 56.85 78.87
C GLY A 30 104.78 57.07 80.22
N ASN A 31 106.11 56.92 80.26
CA ASN A 31 106.96 57.36 81.37
C ASN A 31 107.11 58.88 81.32
N GLY A 32 106.31 59.61 82.10
CA GLY A 32 106.49 61.02 82.43
C GLY A 32 107.11 61.15 83.82
N ASN A 33 108.43 61.03 83.89
CA ASN A 33 109.23 61.33 85.07
C ASN A 33 109.35 62.86 85.25
N GLY A 34 109.23 63.34 86.49
CA GLY A 34 109.70 64.67 86.87
C GLY A 34 108.87 65.40 87.92
N ASN A 35 108.86 64.94 89.17
CA ASN A 35 109.69 65.55 90.21
C ASN A 35 109.28 65.14 91.62
N SER A 36 110.32 64.84 92.38
CA SER A 36 110.42 64.55 93.80
C SER A 36 109.67 65.52 94.70
N GLU A 37 108.90 64.98 95.66
CA GLU A 37 108.85 65.53 97.03
C GLU A 37 108.35 64.46 98.03
N GLN A 38 109.33 63.93 98.75
CA GLN A 38 109.40 63.33 100.09
C GLN A 38 108.19 62.67 100.80
N PRO A 39 108.46 61.58 101.56
CA PRO A 39 107.44 60.87 102.35
C PRO A 39 107.06 61.69 103.59
N PHE A 40 105.77 62.03 103.72
CA PHE A 40 105.21 62.61 104.96
C PHE A 40 104.62 61.49 105.84
N PRO A 41 105.19 61.20 107.02
CA PRO A 41 104.67 60.18 107.93
C PRO A 41 103.57 60.83 108.77
N GLY A 42 102.32 60.71 108.33
CA GLY A 42 101.17 61.23 109.05
C GLY A 42 100.01 60.26 108.97
N ALA A 43 99.61 59.70 110.10
CA ALA A 43 98.52 58.73 110.29
C ALA A 43 97.10 59.27 109.96
N ASN A 44 96.99 60.32 109.13
CA ASN A 44 95.75 61.03 108.80
C ASN A 44 95.35 60.91 107.30
N GLY A 45 96.00 60.04 106.52
CA GLY A 45 95.62 59.66 105.14
C GLY A 45 94.80 58.36 105.01
N GLN A 46 94.58 57.67 106.13
CA GLN A 46 93.82 56.41 106.26
C GLN A 46 92.44 56.41 105.56
N PRO A 47 91.59 57.46 105.70
CA PRO A 47 90.30 57.49 105.00
C PRO A 47 90.43 57.65 103.48
N PHE A 48 91.44 58.36 102.98
CA PHE A 48 91.68 58.50 101.54
C PHE A 48 92.24 57.21 100.92
N GLN A 49 93.08 56.46 101.65
CA GLN A 49 93.50 55.11 101.23
C GLN A 49 92.35 54.11 101.20
N ALA A 50 91.43 54.16 102.17
CA ALA A 50 90.24 53.31 102.18
C ALA A 50 89.30 53.60 100.99
N LEU A 51 89.10 54.88 100.66
CA LEU A 51 88.36 55.30 99.48
C LEU A 51 89.06 54.85 98.18
N GLN A 52 90.39 54.96 98.11
CA GLN A 52 91.15 54.50 96.94
C GLN A 52 91.01 52.98 96.75
N ASN A 53 91.13 52.18 97.82
CA ASN A 53 90.91 50.73 97.75
C ASN A 53 89.48 50.39 97.29
N GLN A 54 88.46 51.14 97.74
CA GLN A 54 87.08 50.96 97.29
C GLN A 54 86.92 51.31 95.80
N ILE A 55 87.55 52.39 95.33
CA ILE A 55 87.58 52.78 93.91
C ILE A 55 88.24 51.68 93.07
N ASP A 56 89.35 51.13 93.54
CA ASP A 56 90.08 50.07 92.83
C ASP A 56 89.24 48.78 92.73
N ILE A 57 88.56 48.38 93.81
CA ILE A 57 87.64 47.22 93.81
C ILE A 57 86.45 47.48 92.86
N LEU A 58 85.80 48.64 92.96
CA LEU A 58 84.70 49.01 92.08
C LEU A 58 85.13 49.03 90.60
N SER A 59 86.36 49.46 90.32
CA SER A 59 86.92 49.44 88.96
C SER A 59 87.09 48.01 88.44
N ALA A 60 87.52 47.09 89.30
CA ALA A 60 87.70 45.68 88.96
C ALA A 60 86.36 44.95 88.77
N ASP A 61 85.37 45.23 89.62
CA ASP A 61 84.02 44.68 89.50
C ASP A 61 83.34 45.19 88.21
N LEU A 62 83.46 46.50 87.94
CA LEU A 62 82.96 47.09 86.70
C LEU A 62 83.62 46.47 85.47
N ALA A 63 84.94 46.26 85.50
CA ALA A 63 85.66 45.59 84.41
C ALA A 63 85.15 44.16 84.19
N THR A 64 84.88 43.42 85.27
CA THR A 64 84.35 42.05 85.21
C THR A 64 82.93 42.03 84.65
N ALA A 65 82.05 42.92 85.11
CA ALA A 65 80.68 43.03 84.61
C ALA A 65 80.63 43.43 83.13
N VAL A 66 81.49 44.37 82.71
CA VAL A 66 81.62 44.77 81.29
C VAL A 66 82.09 43.60 80.44
N ALA A 67 83.09 42.84 80.89
CA ALA A 67 83.57 41.65 80.17
C ALA A 67 82.48 40.56 80.04
N PHE A 68 81.69 40.34 81.10
CA PHE A 68 80.56 39.42 81.06
C PHE A 68 79.47 39.86 80.07
N LEU A 69 79.05 41.13 80.14
CA LEU A 69 78.06 41.68 79.20
C LEU A 69 78.58 41.64 77.76
N GLN A 70 79.87 41.88 77.54
CA GLN A 70 80.49 41.75 76.22
C GLN A 70 80.38 40.31 75.69
N GLY A 71 80.63 39.31 76.54
CA GLY A 71 80.43 37.90 76.16
C GLY A 71 78.98 37.58 75.77
N GLN A 72 78.00 38.08 76.54
CA GLN A 72 76.58 37.93 76.20
C GLN A 72 76.21 38.64 74.88
N ILE A 73 76.78 39.82 74.64
CA ILE A 73 76.59 40.56 73.38
C ILE A 73 77.16 39.76 72.21
N ASP A 74 78.35 39.19 72.34
CA ASP A 74 78.99 38.39 71.30
C ASP A 74 78.16 37.13 70.98
N GLU A 75 77.61 36.46 71.99
CA GLU A 75 76.69 35.32 71.81
C GLU A 75 75.40 35.73 71.08
N LEU A 76 74.78 36.85 71.47
CA LEU A 76 73.58 37.38 70.79
C LEU A 76 73.87 37.72 69.33
N VAL A 77 75.02 38.32 69.05
CA VAL A 77 75.47 38.65 67.68
C VAL A 77 75.67 37.37 66.86
N SER A 78 76.27 36.33 67.44
CA SER A 78 76.41 35.04 66.76
C SER A 78 75.05 34.40 66.47
N SER A 79 74.13 34.40 67.43
CA SER A 79 72.77 33.86 67.24
C SER A 79 71.99 34.64 66.18
N GLN A 80 72.14 35.97 66.13
CA GLN A 80 71.53 36.81 65.10
C GLN A 80 72.05 36.43 63.70
N ALA A 81 73.36 36.19 63.56
CA ALA A 81 73.93 35.78 62.28
C ALA A 81 73.41 34.41 61.80
N ASP A 82 73.20 33.46 62.72
CA ASP A 82 72.59 32.16 62.41
C ASP A 82 71.13 32.31 61.99
N GLN A 83 70.36 33.16 62.69
CA GLN A 83 68.97 33.45 62.34
C GLN A 83 68.86 34.11 60.96
N ASP A 84 69.74 35.05 60.63
CA ASP A 84 69.79 35.69 59.32
C ASP A 84 70.03 34.66 58.20
N THR A 85 70.90 33.67 58.46
CA THR A 85 71.16 32.56 57.53
C THR A 85 69.92 31.68 57.34
N LEU A 86 69.21 31.34 58.42
CA LEU A 86 67.97 30.56 58.36
C LEU A 86 66.86 31.32 57.59
N ILE A 87 66.74 32.62 57.84
CA ILE A 87 65.77 33.49 57.17
C ILE A 87 66.05 33.51 55.66
N LEU A 88 67.30 33.65 55.24
CA LEU A 88 67.67 33.61 53.82
C LEU A 88 67.33 32.25 53.18
N ALA A 89 67.55 31.15 53.89
CA ALA A 89 67.19 29.82 53.40
C ALA A 89 65.66 29.66 53.26
N LEU A 90 64.89 30.15 54.24
CA LEU A 90 63.43 30.14 54.20
C LEU A 90 62.88 31.01 53.07
N GLN A 91 63.45 32.19 52.84
CA GLN A 91 63.08 33.07 51.71
C GLN A 91 63.33 32.38 50.36
N THR A 92 64.45 31.66 50.24
CA THR A 92 64.77 30.89 49.04
C THR A 92 63.77 29.74 48.81
N ALA A 93 63.43 28.99 49.87
CA ALA A 93 62.46 27.92 49.80
C ALA A 93 61.04 28.43 49.48
N LEU A 94 60.66 29.57 50.04
CA LEU A 94 59.38 30.23 49.78
C LEU A 94 59.27 30.62 48.30
N GLY A 95 60.29 31.27 47.74
CA GLY A 95 60.30 31.63 46.31
C GLY A 95 60.21 30.40 45.38
N ALA A 96 60.83 29.29 45.75
CA ALA A 96 60.71 28.03 45.00
C ALA A 96 59.28 27.43 45.07
N LEU A 97 58.60 27.57 46.22
CA LEU A 97 57.21 27.13 46.36
C LEU A 97 56.25 28.03 45.58
N GLU A 98 56.45 29.34 45.61
CA GLU A 98 55.68 30.31 44.83
C GLU A 98 55.75 30.00 43.32
N ALA A 99 56.95 29.74 42.78
CA ALA A 99 57.11 29.36 41.38
C ALA A 99 56.39 28.04 41.00
N ARG A 100 56.36 27.06 41.93
CA ARG A 100 55.61 25.82 41.72
C ARG A 100 54.10 26.04 41.76
N VAL A 101 53.62 26.91 42.65
CA VAL A 101 52.20 27.28 42.72
C VAL A 101 51.78 27.98 41.42
N GLU A 102 52.59 28.90 40.91
CA GLU A 102 52.32 29.57 39.63
C GLU A 102 52.26 28.58 38.46
N THR A 103 53.17 27.60 38.43
CA THR A 103 53.15 26.53 37.41
C THR A 103 51.88 25.68 37.54
N ASN A 104 51.52 25.27 38.76
CA ASN A 104 50.31 24.48 39.00
C ASN A 104 49.03 25.24 38.61
N GLU A 105 48.98 26.56 38.85
CA GLU A 105 47.85 27.39 38.45
C GLU A 105 47.69 27.38 36.92
N SER A 106 48.80 27.56 36.18
CA SER A 106 48.81 27.46 34.72
C SER A 106 48.37 26.07 34.22
N ASP A 107 48.78 24.99 34.89
CA ASP A 107 48.36 23.63 34.54
C ASP A 107 46.86 23.42 34.79
N ILE A 108 46.31 23.95 35.89
CA ILE A 108 44.88 23.91 36.22
C ILE A 108 44.06 24.66 35.17
N GLU A 109 44.51 25.84 34.74
CA GLU A 109 43.87 26.58 33.65
C GLU A 109 43.84 25.77 32.35
N ALA A 110 44.96 25.12 31.99
CA ALA A 110 45.04 24.27 30.80
C ALA A 110 44.10 23.05 30.88
N LEU A 111 44.03 22.38 32.03
CA LEU A 111 43.10 21.27 32.26
C LEU A 111 41.64 21.71 32.19
N THR A 112 41.34 22.91 32.70
CA THR A 112 39.99 23.50 32.63
C THR A 112 39.57 23.73 31.18
N LEU A 113 40.48 24.25 30.35
CA LEU A 113 40.23 24.40 28.91
C LEU A 113 39.99 23.05 28.22
N TRP A 114 40.76 22.02 28.59
CA TRP A 114 40.59 20.69 28.01
C TRP A 114 39.25 20.05 28.39
N ASN A 115 38.83 20.17 29.65
CA ASN A 115 37.51 19.72 30.11
C ASN A 115 36.39 20.42 29.32
N ASN A 116 36.45 21.74 29.16
CA ASN A 116 35.45 22.49 28.37
C ASN A 116 35.36 21.99 26.92
N MET A 117 36.48 21.58 26.32
CA MET A 117 36.49 21.06 24.96
C MET A 117 35.95 19.61 24.90
N GLN A 118 36.16 18.81 25.94
CA GLN A 118 35.52 17.51 26.06
C GLN A 118 34.01 17.63 26.21
N ASP A 119 33.53 18.58 27.02
CA ASP A 119 32.10 18.83 27.18
C ASP A 119 31.44 19.17 25.84
N GLN A 120 32.07 20.04 25.04
CA GLN A 120 31.59 20.35 23.69
C GLN A 120 31.55 19.14 22.76
N LEU A 121 32.54 18.24 22.84
CA LEU A 121 32.54 17.02 22.05
C LEU A 121 31.41 16.07 22.48
N ILE A 122 31.21 15.94 23.79
CA ILE A 122 30.13 15.11 24.35
C ILE A 122 28.78 15.66 23.90
N ASP A 123 28.54 16.98 24.01
CA ASP A 123 27.31 17.62 23.54
C ASP A 123 27.07 17.38 22.05
N ASN A 124 28.12 17.50 21.23
CA ASN A 124 28.01 17.22 19.79
C ASN A 124 27.67 15.75 19.51
N MET A 125 28.30 14.83 20.24
CA MET A 125 28.03 13.40 20.10
C MET A 125 26.61 13.04 20.55
N SER A 126 26.14 13.61 21.66
CA SER A 126 24.76 13.45 22.14
C SER A 126 23.75 13.92 21.09
N ALA A 127 23.93 15.14 20.54
CA ALA A 127 23.05 15.64 19.49
C ALA A 127 23.05 14.77 18.23
N ARG A 128 24.19 14.16 17.88
CA ARG A 128 24.27 13.21 16.76
C ARG A 128 23.58 11.88 17.06
N ILE A 129 23.61 11.43 18.32
CA ILE A 129 22.90 10.23 18.77
C ILE A 129 21.40 10.48 18.69
N ASP A 130 20.91 11.60 19.23
CA ASP A 130 19.50 12.00 19.18
C ASP A 130 18.99 12.03 17.73
N GLY A 131 19.76 12.63 16.81
CA GLY A 131 19.40 12.66 15.38
C GLY A 131 19.47 11.30 14.67
N LEU A 132 20.26 10.34 15.17
CA LEU A 132 20.24 8.97 14.66
C LEU A 132 19.03 8.20 15.19
N GLU A 133 18.65 8.42 16.44
CA GLU A 133 17.46 7.81 17.06
C GLU A 133 16.17 8.27 16.35
N GLU A 134 16.05 9.56 16.04
CA GLU A 134 14.93 10.09 15.25
C GLU A 134 14.84 9.44 13.87
N ARG A 135 15.97 9.35 13.14
CA ARG A 135 16.02 8.68 11.83
C ARG A 135 15.69 7.19 11.90
N ILE A 136 16.05 6.51 12.99
CA ILE A 136 15.69 5.10 13.19
C ILE A 136 14.17 5.00 13.39
N SER A 137 13.57 5.87 14.20
CA SER A 137 12.13 5.93 14.40
C SER A 137 11.38 6.16 13.07
N ASP A 138 11.83 7.11 12.24
CA ASP A 138 11.24 7.37 10.93
C ASP A 138 11.33 6.13 10.00
N ASN A 139 12.49 5.46 9.99
CA ASN A 139 12.67 4.23 9.20
C ASN A 139 11.77 3.09 9.70
N GLU A 140 11.57 2.97 11.02
CA GLU A 140 10.66 1.97 11.60
C GLU A 140 9.21 2.21 11.15
N ASP A 141 8.77 3.47 11.12
CA ASP A 141 7.44 3.86 10.62
C ASP A 141 7.29 3.60 9.11
N ASP A 142 8.30 3.94 8.31
CA ASP A 142 8.33 3.64 6.87
C ASP A 142 8.25 2.14 6.59
N ILE A 143 9.00 1.33 7.35
CA ILE A 143 8.95 -0.14 7.25
C ILE A 143 7.54 -0.65 7.61
N ALA A 144 6.93 -0.12 8.68
CA ALA A 144 5.57 -0.49 9.06
C ALA A 144 4.55 -0.17 7.95
N ALA A 145 4.67 0.99 7.31
CA ALA A 145 3.82 1.37 6.17
C ALA A 145 4.00 0.44 4.97
N ILE A 146 5.25 0.07 4.64
CA ILE A 146 5.56 -0.88 3.56
C ILE A 146 4.94 -2.26 3.86
N ILE A 147 5.02 -2.74 5.10
CA ILE A 147 4.42 -4.01 5.53
C ILE A 147 2.90 -4.01 5.28
N LEU A 148 2.21 -2.91 5.61
CA LEU A 148 0.77 -2.78 5.35
C LEU A 148 0.42 -2.80 3.86
N SER A 149 1.25 -2.14 3.04
CA SER A 149 1.11 -2.17 1.58
C SER A 149 1.31 -3.59 1.02
N ASP A 150 2.32 -4.33 1.49
CA ASP A 150 2.55 -5.72 1.07
C ASP A 150 1.38 -6.63 1.44
N GLN A 151 0.84 -6.51 2.66
CA GLN A 151 -0.35 -7.26 3.08
C GLN A 151 -1.54 -7.02 2.15
N THR A 152 -1.74 -5.76 1.72
CA THR A 152 -2.79 -5.40 0.77
C THR A 152 -2.55 -6.04 -0.60
N MET A 153 -1.31 -6.05 -1.09
CA MET A 153 -0.94 -6.71 -2.34
C MET A 153 -1.14 -8.23 -2.26
N GLN A 154 -0.78 -8.87 -1.15
CA GLN A 154 -1.01 -10.30 -0.94
C GLN A 154 -2.50 -10.65 -1.00
N GLN A 155 -3.38 -9.82 -0.42
CA GLN A 155 -4.83 -10.01 -0.52
C GLN A 155 -5.33 -9.91 -1.97
N MET A 156 -4.83 -8.94 -2.74
CA MET A 156 -5.17 -8.81 -4.17
C MET A 156 -4.70 -10.03 -4.98
N ILE A 157 -3.49 -10.53 -4.73
CA ILE A 157 -2.96 -11.74 -5.37
C ILE A 157 -3.87 -12.94 -5.09
N GLN A 158 -4.32 -13.12 -3.84
CA GLN A 158 -5.24 -14.20 -3.49
C GLN A 158 -6.61 -14.09 -4.19
N VAL A 159 -7.11 -12.88 -4.40
CA VAL A 159 -8.33 -12.65 -5.20
C VAL A 159 -8.11 -13.03 -6.66
N ILE A 160 -7.00 -12.59 -7.25
CA ILE A 160 -6.65 -12.91 -8.64
C ILE A 160 -6.52 -14.42 -8.83
N GLN A 161 -5.84 -15.12 -7.91
CA GLN A 161 -5.72 -16.58 -7.95
C GLN A 161 -7.07 -17.29 -7.89
N ARG A 162 -8.01 -16.82 -7.06
CA ARG A 162 -9.38 -17.34 -7.02
C ARG A 162 -10.11 -17.12 -8.35
N ASN A 163 -9.98 -15.95 -8.95
CA ASN A 163 -10.59 -15.66 -10.24
C ASN A 163 -10.03 -16.55 -11.36
N ILE A 164 -8.72 -16.78 -11.39
CA ILE A 164 -8.08 -17.71 -12.34
C ILE A 164 -8.65 -19.12 -12.20
N SER A 165 -8.80 -19.61 -10.96
CA SER A 165 -9.42 -20.93 -10.71
C SER A 165 -10.87 -21.02 -11.21
N ILE A 166 -11.65 -19.96 -11.04
CA ILE A 166 -13.03 -19.88 -11.57
C ILE A 166 -13.02 -19.91 -13.10
N ILE A 167 -12.16 -19.12 -13.73
CA ILE A 167 -12.05 -19.06 -15.19
C ILE A 167 -11.65 -20.44 -15.75
N ASN A 168 -10.67 -21.12 -15.13
CA ASN A 168 -10.24 -22.45 -15.56
C ASN A 168 -11.39 -23.47 -15.50
N ARG A 169 -12.21 -23.45 -14.44
CA ARG A 169 -13.40 -24.32 -14.35
C ARG A 169 -14.41 -24.05 -15.46
N ARG A 170 -14.64 -22.77 -15.80
CA ARG A 170 -15.53 -22.39 -16.90
C ARG A 170 -14.99 -22.85 -18.25
N ILE A 171 -13.69 -22.74 -18.48
CA ILE A 171 -13.04 -23.24 -19.69
C ILE A 171 -13.26 -24.75 -19.81
N SER A 172 -12.98 -25.52 -18.74
CA SER A 172 -13.19 -26.99 -18.77
C SER A 172 -14.65 -27.40 -19.01
N SER A 173 -15.61 -26.64 -18.48
CA SER A 173 -17.04 -26.84 -18.77
C SER A 173 -17.34 -26.59 -20.24
N ASN A 174 -16.89 -25.46 -20.77
CA ASN A 174 -17.08 -25.10 -22.17
C ASN A 174 -16.43 -26.14 -23.10
N ASP A 175 -15.24 -26.64 -22.77
CA ASP A 175 -14.56 -27.69 -23.54
C ASP A 175 -15.40 -28.97 -23.60
N SER A 176 -16.01 -29.35 -22.48
CA SER A 176 -16.92 -30.51 -22.40
C SER A 176 -18.20 -30.31 -23.21
N ASP A 177 -18.78 -29.10 -23.17
CA ASP A 177 -19.95 -28.74 -23.98
C ASP A 177 -19.61 -28.76 -25.48
N ILE A 178 -18.45 -28.20 -25.86
CA ILE A 178 -17.96 -28.22 -27.25
C ILE A 178 -17.78 -29.66 -27.74
N ALA A 179 -17.17 -30.54 -26.95
CA ALA A 179 -17.01 -31.96 -27.31
C ALA A 179 -18.36 -32.66 -27.51
N SER A 180 -19.35 -32.35 -26.68
CA SER A 180 -20.71 -32.87 -26.79
C SER A 180 -21.42 -32.36 -28.06
N LEU A 181 -21.28 -31.06 -28.36
CA LEU A 181 -21.81 -30.45 -29.58
C LEU A 181 -21.17 -31.04 -30.83
N GLN A 182 -19.84 -31.23 -30.84
CA GLN A 182 -19.12 -31.88 -31.94
C GLN A 182 -19.63 -33.30 -32.21
N SER A 183 -19.88 -34.07 -31.15
CA SER A 183 -20.44 -35.43 -31.27
C SER A 183 -21.85 -35.41 -31.88
N ARG A 184 -22.69 -34.47 -31.45
CA ARG A 184 -24.05 -34.29 -32.00
C ARG A 184 -24.03 -33.86 -33.47
N VAL A 185 -23.10 -32.99 -33.87
CA VAL A 185 -22.89 -32.60 -35.27
C VAL A 185 -22.51 -33.81 -36.12
N SER A 186 -21.56 -34.64 -35.65
CA SER A 186 -21.16 -35.88 -36.34
C SER A 186 -22.33 -36.84 -36.54
N TYR A 187 -23.16 -37.00 -35.50
CA TYR A 187 -24.36 -37.83 -35.56
C TYR A 187 -25.38 -37.30 -36.59
N LEU A 188 -25.66 -35.99 -36.56
CA LEU A 188 -26.58 -35.36 -37.50
C LEU A 188 -26.07 -35.46 -38.94
N ASN A 189 -24.77 -35.28 -39.17
CA ASN A 189 -24.16 -35.47 -40.51
C ASN A 189 -24.34 -36.91 -41.02
N SER A 190 -24.23 -37.89 -40.14
CA SER A 190 -24.47 -39.30 -40.47
C SER A 190 -25.94 -39.56 -40.81
N GLN A 191 -26.87 -38.99 -40.04
CA GLN A 191 -28.30 -39.08 -40.35
C GLN A 191 -28.65 -38.44 -41.68
N ILE A 192 -28.14 -37.24 -41.95
CA ILE A 192 -28.33 -36.51 -43.22
C ILE A 192 -27.87 -37.38 -44.39
N SER A 193 -26.67 -37.98 -44.31
CA SER A 193 -26.14 -38.87 -45.34
C SER A 193 -27.05 -40.07 -45.60
N ARG A 194 -27.61 -40.68 -44.53
CA ARG A 194 -28.57 -41.79 -44.66
C ARG A 194 -29.87 -41.34 -45.34
N LEU A 195 -30.40 -40.17 -44.96
CA LEU A 195 -31.61 -39.61 -45.56
C LEU A 195 -31.39 -39.32 -47.04
N TYR A 196 -30.22 -38.80 -47.44
CA TYR A 196 -29.88 -38.61 -48.86
C TYR A 196 -29.92 -39.93 -49.64
N VAL A 197 -29.33 -41.01 -49.11
CA VAL A 197 -29.35 -42.33 -49.76
C VAL A 197 -30.78 -42.86 -49.87
N GLN A 198 -31.58 -42.77 -48.80
CA GLN A 198 -32.97 -43.22 -48.81
C GLN A 198 -33.83 -42.43 -49.79
N LEU A 199 -33.65 -41.10 -49.86
CA LEU A 199 -34.35 -40.25 -50.80
C LEU A 199 -34.00 -40.64 -52.24
N ARG A 200 -32.71 -40.86 -52.54
CA ARG A 200 -32.27 -41.32 -53.86
C ARG A 200 -32.86 -42.68 -54.21
N ALA A 201 -32.89 -43.62 -53.27
CA ALA A 201 -33.53 -44.91 -53.47
C ALA A 201 -35.02 -44.74 -53.80
N LYS A 202 -35.77 -43.93 -53.03
CA LYS A 202 -37.19 -43.67 -53.29
C LYS A 202 -37.44 -43.00 -54.65
N GLN A 203 -36.63 -42.02 -55.03
CA GLN A 203 -36.79 -41.32 -56.31
C GLN A 203 -36.45 -42.22 -57.51
N ASN A 204 -35.51 -43.17 -57.36
CA ASN A 204 -35.09 -44.10 -58.41
C ASN A 204 -35.85 -45.44 -58.38
N ARG A 205 -36.86 -45.61 -57.52
CA ARG A 205 -37.56 -46.91 -57.35
C ARG A 205 -38.32 -47.37 -58.58
N ILE A 206 -38.66 -46.47 -59.49
CA ILE A 206 -39.37 -46.79 -60.73
C ILE A 206 -38.50 -46.33 -61.89
N SER A 207 -37.93 -47.26 -62.63
CA SER A 207 -37.05 -47.02 -63.78
C SER A 207 -37.74 -47.25 -65.12
N SER A 208 -39.01 -47.71 -65.11
CA SER A 208 -39.84 -47.87 -66.31
C SER A 208 -41.28 -47.40 -66.06
N TYR A 209 -42.00 -47.01 -67.11
CA TYR A 209 -43.39 -46.57 -67.04
C TYR A 209 -44.31 -47.55 -67.77
N CYS A 210 -45.60 -47.57 -67.42
CA CYS A 210 -46.62 -48.29 -68.17
C CYS A 210 -47.12 -47.44 -69.33
N GLY A 211 -47.32 -48.07 -70.50
CA GLY A 211 -47.92 -47.42 -71.65
C GLY A 211 -49.34 -46.93 -71.37
N VAL A 212 -49.87 -46.05 -72.23
CA VAL A 212 -51.22 -45.51 -72.10
C VAL A 212 -52.28 -46.64 -72.05
N GLY A 213 -53.27 -46.50 -71.16
CA GLY A 213 -54.31 -47.52 -70.95
C GLY A 213 -53.92 -48.66 -70.01
N SER A 214 -52.77 -48.58 -69.35
CA SER A 214 -52.31 -49.56 -68.36
C SER A 214 -51.84 -48.89 -67.07
N SER A 215 -52.01 -49.56 -65.93
CA SER A 215 -51.58 -49.13 -64.61
C SER A 215 -50.48 -50.04 -64.03
N ILE A 216 -49.68 -49.50 -63.11
CA ILE A 216 -48.61 -50.26 -62.44
C ILE A 216 -49.24 -51.18 -61.39
N ARG A 217 -49.03 -52.50 -61.54
CA ARG A 217 -49.50 -53.52 -60.58
C ARG A 217 -48.45 -53.87 -59.54
N VAL A 218 -47.19 -54.01 -59.98
CA VAL A 218 -46.05 -54.39 -59.12
C VAL A 218 -44.82 -53.61 -59.54
N ILE A 219 -44.00 -53.21 -58.58
CA ILE A 219 -42.66 -52.65 -58.81
C ILE A 219 -41.65 -53.70 -58.33
N TYR A 220 -40.78 -54.18 -59.23
CA TYR A 220 -39.76 -55.16 -58.89
C TYR A 220 -38.56 -54.51 -58.18
N PRO A 221 -37.75 -55.28 -57.41
CA PRO A 221 -36.56 -54.76 -56.73
C PRO A 221 -35.52 -54.09 -57.65
N ASN A 222 -35.51 -54.42 -58.94
CA ASN A 222 -34.64 -53.80 -59.96
C ASN A 222 -35.19 -52.48 -60.55
N GLY A 223 -36.34 -52.00 -60.07
CA GLY A 223 -36.98 -50.75 -60.50
C GLY A 223 -37.94 -50.86 -61.69
N SER A 224 -37.99 -52.01 -62.36
CA SER A 224 -38.96 -52.24 -63.44
C SER A 224 -40.38 -52.43 -62.90
N VAL A 225 -41.39 -52.14 -63.72
CA VAL A 225 -42.81 -52.23 -63.34
C VAL A 225 -43.55 -53.29 -64.14
N LEU A 226 -44.41 -54.07 -63.47
CA LEU A 226 -45.40 -54.94 -64.10
C LEU A 226 -46.67 -54.12 -64.36
N CYS A 227 -47.07 -54.02 -65.63
CA CYS A 227 -48.25 -53.27 -66.03
C CYS A 227 -49.47 -54.18 -66.20
N GLU A 228 -50.63 -53.67 -65.80
CA GLU A 228 -51.95 -54.28 -66.05
C GLU A 228 -52.77 -53.35 -66.93
N VAL A 229 -53.46 -53.89 -67.94
CA VAL A 229 -54.34 -53.09 -68.81
C VAL A 229 -55.57 -52.68 -68.01
N ASP A 230 -55.89 -51.39 -67.98
CA ASP A 230 -57.03 -50.84 -67.26
C ASP A 230 -58.34 -51.26 -67.97
N THR A 231 -58.92 -52.36 -67.52
CA THR A 231 -60.17 -52.93 -68.07
C THR A 231 -61.40 -52.64 -67.20
N VAL A 232 -61.20 -52.03 -66.02
CA VAL A 232 -62.27 -51.63 -65.10
C VAL A 232 -61.94 -50.28 -64.44
N SER A 233 -62.42 -49.18 -65.02
CA SER A 233 -62.46 -47.90 -64.29
C SER A 233 -63.50 -47.99 -63.16
N ALA A 234 -63.11 -48.50 -61.99
CA ALA A 234 -63.77 -48.41 -60.69
C ALA A 234 -65.32 -48.23 -60.63
N GLY A 235 -66.09 -48.91 -61.49
CA GLY A 235 -67.51 -49.18 -61.29
C GLY A 235 -68.51 -48.01 -61.20
N VAL A 236 -68.13 -46.77 -61.48
CA VAL A 236 -69.09 -45.67 -61.61
C VAL A 236 -69.15 -45.27 -63.08
N GLY A 237 -70.33 -45.45 -63.70
CA GLY A 237 -70.62 -44.95 -65.05
C GLY A 237 -70.32 -43.46 -65.20
N ARG A 238 -70.57 -42.91 -66.38
CA ARG A 238 -70.23 -41.51 -66.65
C ARG A 238 -71.12 -40.63 -65.74
N LEU A 239 -70.51 -39.76 -64.93
CA LEU A 239 -71.28 -38.91 -64.01
C LEU A 239 -71.86 -37.71 -64.78
N SER A 240 -73.17 -37.49 -64.64
CA SER A 240 -73.87 -36.29 -65.15
C SER A 240 -74.22 -35.37 -63.98
N PRO A 241 -73.41 -34.33 -63.69
CA PRO A 241 -73.71 -33.37 -62.63
C PRO A 241 -74.73 -32.32 -63.07
N ARG A 242 -75.58 -31.89 -62.15
CA ARG A 242 -76.59 -30.84 -62.33
C ARG A 242 -76.70 -30.00 -61.07
N LEU A 243 -76.77 -28.67 -61.22
CA LEU A 243 -76.97 -27.74 -60.10
C LEU A 243 -78.40 -27.22 -60.12
N GLU A 244 -79.14 -27.43 -59.03
CA GLU A 244 -80.47 -26.88 -58.82
C GLU A 244 -80.42 -25.70 -57.84
N VAL A 245 -81.11 -24.62 -58.18
CA VAL A 245 -81.08 -23.37 -57.41
C VAL A 245 -82.50 -22.87 -57.15
N ARG A 246 -82.79 -22.51 -55.89
CA ARG A 246 -84.06 -21.86 -55.51
C ARG A 246 -83.78 -20.67 -54.61
N SER A 247 -84.60 -19.63 -54.71
CA SER A 247 -84.46 -18.43 -53.90
C SER A 247 -85.75 -18.04 -53.20
N VAL A 248 -85.63 -17.41 -52.04
CA VAL A 248 -86.73 -16.73 -51.36
C VAL A 248 -86.31 -15.30 -51.02
N SER A 249 -87.22 -14.35 -51.25
CA SER A 249 -86.99 -12.96 -50.86
C SER A 249 -87.20 -12.80 -49.36
N MET A 250 -86.23 -12.15 -48.74
CA MET A 250 -86.29 -11.64 -47.39
C MET A 250 -86.55 -10.13 -47.48
N PRO A 251 -87.76 -9.67 -47.12
CA PRO A 251 -88.09 -8.25 -47.18
C PRO A 251 -87.23 -7.42 -46.22
N SER A 252 -87.08 -6.13 -46.51
CA SER A 252 -86.50 -5.16 -45.58
C SER A 252 -87.38 -5.05 -44.33
N SER A 253 -86.77 -5.10 -43.16
CA SER A 253 -87.46 -4.92 -41.88
C SER A 253 -86.64 -3.99 -41.00
N ILE A 254 -87.28 -3.07 -40.28
CA ILE A 254 -86.62 -2.14 -39.33
C ILE A 254 -87.08 -2.55 -37.92
N PHE A 255 -86.12 -2.82 -37.03
CA PHE A 255 -86.33 -3.31 -35.65
C PHE A 255 -87.11 -4.64 -35.49
N THR A 256 -87.25 -5.47 -36.53
CA THR A 256 -87.86 -6.82 -36.42
C THR A 256 -87.04 -7.89 -37.14
N VAL A 257 -86.96 -9.08 -36.54
CA VAL A 257 -86.32 -10.27 -37.14
C VAL A 257 -87.28 -10.97 -38.10
N THR A 258 -86.84 -11.20 -39.33
CA THR A 258 -87.60 -11.97 -40.34
C THR A 258 -87.00 -13.36 -40.51
N ASN A 259 -87.86 -14.38 -40.48
CA ASN A 259 -87.47 -15.78 -40.69
C ASN A 259 -87.92 -16.26 -42.08
N ARG A 260 -87.01 -16.87 -42.86
CA ARG A 260 -87.33 -17.48 -44.16
C ARG A 260 -86.62 -18.82 -44.32
N SER A 261 -87.26 -19.73 -45.04
CA SER A 261 -86.62 -20.93 -45.57
C SER A 261 -86.79 -21.04 -47.08
N VAL A 262 -85.85 -21.74 -47.69
CA VAL A 262 -85.87 -22.09 -49.10
C VAL A 262 -85.30 -23.50 -49.28
N THR A 263 -85.85 -24.23 -50.24
CA THR A 263 -85.45 -25.60 -50.53
C THR A 263 -85.14 -25.73 -52.02
N ALA A 264 -83.95 -26.22 -52.38
CA ALA A 264 -83.62 -26.60 -53.75
C ALA A 264 -83.68 -28.12 -53.87
N THR A 265 -84.52 -28.64 -54.77
CA THR A 265 -84.82 -30.08 -54.89
C THR A 265 -84.24 -30.63 -56.19
N CYS A 266 -83.52 -31.75 -56.08
CA CYS A 266 -83.01 -32.45 -57.25
C CYS A 266 -84.17 -33.08 -58.06
N PRO A 267 -84.15 -32.99 -59.40
CA PRO A 267 -85.17 -33.61 -60.25
C PRO A 267 -85.13 -35.14 -60.17
N SER A 268 -86.22 -35.78 -60.60
CA SER A 268 -86.32 -37.25 -60.63
C SER A 268 -85.17 -37.87 -61.43
N GLY A 269 -84.60 -38.97 -60.91
CA GLY A 269 -83.44 -39.65 -61.49
C GLY A 269 -82.08 -39.04 -61.13
N TYR A 270 -82.02 -37.93 -60.40
CA TYR A 270 -80.79 -37.41 -59.80
C TYR A 270 -80.81 -37.58 -58.29
N GLN A 271 -79.64 -37.85 -57.70
CA GLN A 271 -79.43 -37.93 -56.26
C GLN A 271 -78.63 -36.72 -55.77
N LEU A 272 -79.04 -36.16 -54.63
CA LEU A 272 -78.33 -35.08 -53.98
C LEU A 272 -76.94 -35.55 -53.49
N SER A 273 -75.87 -34.94 -54.01
CA SER A 273 -74.50 -35.18 -53.56
C SER A 273 -73.97 -34.11 -52.62
N GLY A 274 -74.61 -32.94 -52.58
CA GLY A 274 -74.18 -31.81 -51.76
C GLY A 274 -75.04 -30.58 -52.03
N GLY A 275 -74.75 -29.49 -51.33
CA GLY A 275 -75.47 -28.25 -51.52
C GLY A 275 -74.95 -27.15 -50.62
N GLY A 276 -75.61 -26.01 -50.65
CA GLY A 276 -75.24 -24.86 -49.84
C GLY A 276 -76.22 -23.72 -49.96
N TYR A 277 -75.81 -22.53 -49.53
CA TYR A 277 -76.59 -21.32 -49.66
C TYR A 277 -75.71 -20.13 -50.02
N THR A 278 -76.36 -19.08 -50.52
CA THR A 278 -75.77 -17.75 -50.55
C THR A 278 -76.84 -16.72 -50.22
N VAL A 279 -76.43 -15.56 -49.73
CA VAL A 279 -77.32 -14.42 -49.52
C VAL A 279 -76.84 -13.31 -50.45
N ALA A 280 -77.68 -12.91 -51.41
CA ALA A 280 -77.36 -11.84 -52.34
C ALA A 280 -78.07 -10.55 -51.94
N ASN A 281 -77.50 -9.41 -52.35
CA ASN A 281 -77.96 -8.05 -52.03
C ASN A 281 -77.86 -7.72 -50.53
N GLY A 282 -76.80 -8.21 -49.87
CA GLY A 282 -76.45 -7.92 -48.47
C GLY A 282 -76.23 -9.16 -47.61
N GLY A 283 -75.75 -8.98 -46.38
CA GLY A 283 -75.65 -10.03 -45.36
C GLY A 283 -76.97 -10.24 -44.60
N LEU A 284 -76.98 -11.18 -43.65
CA LEU A 284 -78.14 -11.43 -42.77
C LEU A 284 -78.28 -10.40 -41.62
N GLY A 285 -77.44 -9.36 -41.60
CA GLY A 285 -77.31 -8.46 -40.45
C GLY A 285 -76.69 -9.19 -39.26
N ALA A 286 -77.25 -9.01 -38.05
CA ALA A 286 -76.96 -9.85 -36.89
C ALA A 286 -77.66 -11.23 -36.96
N GLY A 287 -78.46 -11.48 -37.99
CA GLY A 287 -79.09 -12.77 -38.25
C GLY A 287 -78.09 -13.83 -38.73
N MET A 288 -78.46 -15.10 -38.66
CA MET A 288 -77.63 -16.21 -39.10
C MET A 288 -78.43 -17.31 -39.80
N VAL A 289 -77.74 -18.08 -40.65
CA VAL A 289 -78.29 -19.33 -41.15
C VAL A 289 -78.26 -20.36 -40.03
N ARG A 290 -79.45 -20.81 -39.66
CA ARG A 290 -79.67 -21.71 -38.53
C ARG A 290 -79.77 -23.15 -38.99
N GLN A 291 -80.19 -23.39 -40.24
CA GLN A 291 -80.17 -24.70 -40.86
C GLN A 291 -79.63 -24.59 -42.28
N ASN A 292 -78.64 -25.42 -42.59
CA ASN A 292 -78.04 -25.60 -43.90
C ASN A 292 -77.74 -27.09 -44.06
N ARG A 293 -78.69 -27.87 -44.58
CA ARG A 293 -78.61 -29.34 -44.51
C ARG A 293 -79.41 -30.01 -45.63
N PRO A 294 -79.09 -31.28 -45.96
CA PRO A 294 -79.94 -32.09 -46.80
C PRO A 294 -81.29 -32.38 -46.09
N ARG A 295 -82.35 -32.43 -46.89
CA ARG A 295 -83.70 -32.83 -46.49
C ARG A 295 -84.33 -33.65 -47.62
N GLY A 296 -84.21 -34.97 -47.52
CA GLY A 296 -84.54 -35.88 -48.63
C GLY A 296 -83.64 -35.62 -49.83
N ASN A 297 -84.19 -35.65 -51.05
CA ASN A 297 -83.46 -35.33 -52.28
C ASN A 297 -83.33 -33.81 -52.54
N SER A 298 -83.24 -33.01 -51.48
CA SER A 298 -83.23 -31.55 -51.54
C SER A 298 -82.25 -30.95 -50.54
N TRP A 299 -81.80 -29.74 -50.82
CA TRP A 299 -81.01 -28.94 -49.89
C TRP A 299 -81.90 -27.87 -49.26
N TYR A 300 -82.04 -27.91 -47.93
CA TYR A 300 -82.92 -27.05 -47.16
C TYR A 300 -82.12 -26.03 -46.37
N ILE A 301 -82.51 -24.76 -46.53
CA ILE A 301 -81.94 -23.64 -45.79
C ILE A 301 -83.03 -22.96 -44.97
N TRP A 302 -82.73 -22.65 -43.72
CA TRP A 302 -83.53 -21.74 -42.90
C TRP A 302 -82.62 -20.72 -42.24
N ALA A 303 -82.97 -19.45 -42.40
CA ALA A 303 -82.18 -18.34 -41.91
C ALA A 303 -83.05 -17.30 -41.25
N GLN A 304 -82.47 -16.67 -40.24
CA GLN A 304 -83.02 -15.50 -39.59
C GLN A 304 -82.24 -14.30 -40.07
N ALA A 305 -82.94 -13.21 -40.28
CA ALA A 305 -82.37 -12.04 -40.87
C ALA A 305 -82.88 -10.83 -40.06
N ASP A 306 -81.96 -10.09 -39.45
CA ASP A 306 -82.28 -8.96 -38.56
C ASP A 306 -82.52 -7.68 -39.39
N SER A 307 -82.83 -6.59 -38.70
CA SER A 307 -83.22 -5.31 -39.25
C SER A 307 -82.24 -4.82 -40.33
N THR A 308 -82.75 -4.69 -41.54
CA THR A 308 -81.99 -4.25 -42.71
C THR A 308 -82.83 -3.34 -43.59
N PHE A 309 -82.17 -2.34 -44.16
CA PHE A 309 -82.79 -1.26 -44.94
C PHE A 309 -83.11 -1.64 -46.40
N SER A 310 -82.80 -2.87 -46.83
CA SER A 310 -83.06 -3.35 -48.21
C SER A 310 -83.51 -4.81 -48.25
N SER A 311 -84.32 -5.17 -49.24
CA SER A 311 -84.70 -6.56 -49.50
C SER A 311 -83.51 -7.37 -50.04
N ARG A 312 -83.37 -8.61 -49.60
CA ARG A 312 -82.29 -9.54 -49.98
C ARG A 312 -82.87 -10.88 -50.44
N ASN A 313 -82.05 -11.69 -51.10
CA ASN A 313 -82.46 -13.02 -51.56
C ASN A 313 -81.58 -14.10 -50.94
N LEU A 314 -82.21 -15.05 -50.25
CA LEU A 314 -81.56 -16.26 -49.79
C LEU A 314 -81.70 -17.33 -50.87
N TYR A 315 -80.57 -17.85 -51.35
CA TYR A 315 -80.51 -18.94 -52.33
C TYR A 315 -80.16 -20.25 -51.63
N ALA A 316 -80.85 -21.33 -51.99
CA ALA A 316 -80.42 -22.71 -51.75
C ALA A 316 -79.85 -23.30 -53.04
N TYR A 317 -78.77 -24.05 -52.90
CA TYR A 317 -78.12 -24.80 -53.96
C TYR A 317 -78.18 -26.29 -53.64
N ALA A 318 -78.56 -27.11 -54.60
CA ALA A 318 -78.49 -28.56 -54.54
C ALA A 318 -77.65 -29.08 -55.71
N VAL A 319 -76.54 -29.75 -55.39
CA VAL A 319 -75.68 -30.44 -56.36
C VAL A 319 -76.23 -31.85 -56.52
N CYS A 320 -76.71 -32.14 -57.72
CA CYS A 320 -77.42 -33.35 -58.06
C CYS A 320 -76.56 -34.17 -59.02
N LEU A 321 -76.37 -35.45 -58.73
CA LEU A 321 -75.61 -36.37 -59.56
C LEU A 321 -76.51 -37.50 -60.07
N ARG A 322 -76.31 -37.88 -61.32
CA ARG A 322 -76.86 -39.12 -61.90
C ARG A 322 -75.73 -39.90 -62.56
N VAL A 323 -75.71 -41.21 -62.33
CA VAL A 323 -74.86 -42.14 -63.08
C VAL A 323 -75.57 -42.47 -64.40
N ILE A 324 -74.86 -42.31 -65.52
CA ILE A 324 -75.32 -42.69 -66.87
C ILE A 324 -74.36 -43.68 -67.53
#